data_AF-U2RGN3-F1
#
_entry.id   AF-U2RGN3-F1
#
_cell.length_a   1.000
_cell.length_b   1.000
_cell.length_c   1.000
_cell.angle_alpha   90.00
_cell.angle_beta   90.00
_cell.angle_gamma   90.00
#
_symmetry.space_group_name_H-M   'P 1'
#
loop_
_entity.id
_entity.type
_entity.pdbx_description
1 polymer ?
#
loop_
_entity_poly.entity_id
_entity_poly.type
_entity_poly.pdbx_seq_one_letter_code
_entity_poly.pdbx_strand_id
1 'polypeptide(L)'
;MRNRVEYILGGMTILQGLLVGMAWNGKKWAFLLLTLLLLLQEMVLILLLVRKRYQKKFCPKCGIEIIIWYRICPNCGHIFKPGCKKEDLTEMIEDALDQEEIGEFDQLENSTDRMEEIEECMIERYIHNEKNI
;
A
#
# COMPACT_ATOMS: atom_id res chain seq x y z
N MET A 1 28.08 12.05 2.92
CA MET A 1 27.06 13.11 3.22
C MET A 1 26.05 12.69 4.28
N ARG A 2 25.61 11.43 4.35
CA ARG A 2 24.59 10.94 5.30
C ARG A 2 24.89 11.27 6.78
N ASN A 3 26.10 10.94 7.24
CA ASN A 3 26.48 11.18 8.64
C ASN A 3 26.43 12.67 9.02
N ARG A 4 26.81 13.59 8.12
CA ARG A 4 26.77 15.04 8.43
C ARG A 4 25.35 15.57 8.63
N VAL A 5 24.38 15.05 7.89
CA VAL A 5 22.97 15.45 8.02
C VAL A 5 22.39 14.96 9.34
N GLU A 6 22.73 13.74 9.76
CA GLU A 6 22.30 13.17 11.05
C GLU A 6 22.84 13.96 12.24
N TYR A 7 24.12 14.36 12.21
CA TYR A 7 24.68 15.24 13.26
C TYR A 7 24.00 16.61 13.33
N ILE A 8 23.66 17.20 12.17
CA ILE A 8 22.96 18.50 12.12
C ILE A 8 21.54 18.37 12.68
N LEU A 9 20.79 17.32 12.28
CA LEU A 9 19.47 17.05 12.83
C LEU A 9 19.52 16.81 14.35
N GLY A 10 20.47 16.02 14.82
CA GLY A 10 20.65 15.76 16.25
C GLY A 10 21.03 17.01 17.06
N GLY A 11 21.84 17.90 16.48
CA GLY A 11 22.15 19.19 17.10
C GLY A 11 20.92 20.10 17.22
N MET A 12 20.06 20.12 16.19
CA MET A 12 18.84 20.93 16.19
C MET A 12 17.82 20.46 17.22
N THR A 13 17.67 19.16 17.45
CA THR A 13 16.74 18.63 18.46
C THR A 13 17.18 18.98 19.89
N ILE A 14 18.49 18.95 20.17
CA ILE A 14 19.04 19.40 21.45
C ILE A 14 18.75 20.89 21.66
N LEU A 15 18.94 21.71 20.62
CA LEU A 15 18.64 23.14 20.68
C LEU A 15 17.15 23.44 20.91
N GLN A 16 16.25 22.67 20.29
CA GLN A 16 14.80 22.75 20.54
C GLN A 16 14.48 22.46 22.01
N GLY A 17 15.07 21.42 22.59
CA GLY A 17 14.88 21.09 24.01
C GLY A 17 15.26 22.24 24.95
N LEU A 18 16.38 22.92 24.67
CA LEU A 18 16.80 24.12 25.42
C LEU A 18 15.79 25.27 25.27
N LEU A 19 15.28 25.50 24.05
CA LEU A 19 14.28 26.54 23.79
C LEU A 19 12.94 26.25 24.49
N VAL A 20 12.51 24.99 24.58
CA VAL A 20 11.33 24.59 25.38
C VAL A 20 11.53 24.96 26.85
N GLY A 21 12.70 24.66 27.42
CA GLY A 21 13.03 25.04 28.79
C GLY A 21 13.01 26.56 29.02
N MET A 22 13.53 27.35 28.07
CA MET A 22 13.48 28.82 28.14
C MET A 22 12.06 29.37 27.96
N ALA A 23 11.23 28.73 27.14
CA ALA A 23 9.84 29.10 26.93
C ALA A 23 8.99 28.87 28.19
N TRP A 24 9.25 27.78 28.92
CA TRP A 24 8.64 27.50 30.24
C TRP A 24 9.00 28.57 31.28
N ASN A 25 10.18 29.20 31.13
CA ASN A 25 10.66 30.27 32.00
C ASN A 25 10.03 31.65 31.67
N GLY A 26 8.92 31.68 30.93
CA GLY A 26 8.13 32.88 30.65
C GLY A 26 8.66 33.77 29.51
N LYS A 27 9.75 33.37 28.83
CA LYS A 27 10.31 34.16 27.71
C LYS A 27 9.51 33.92 26.42
N LYS A 28 8.60 34.85 26.10
CA LYS A 28 7.73 34.78 24.91
C LYS A 28 8.48 34.67 23.57
N TRP A 29 9.66 35.30 23.45
CA TRP A 29 10.49 35.21 22.23
C TRP A 29 11.01 33.78 21.95
N ALA A 30 11.15 32.95 22.99
CA ALA A 30 11.58 31.56 22.82
C ALA A 30 10.54 30.72 22.06
N PHE A 31 9.25 31.00 22.22
CA PHE A 31 8.20 30.35 21.43
C PHE A 31 8.31 30.69 19.94
N LEU A 32 8.53 31.97 19.60
CA LEU A 32 8.69 32.39 18.21
C LEU A 32 9.90 31.72 17.55
N LEU A 33 11.03 31.65 18.27
CA LEU A 33 12.23 30.97 17.78
C LEU A 33 12.01 29.46 17.62
N LEU A 34 11.30 28.82 18.57
CA LEU A 34 11.00 27.39 18.52
C LEU A 34 10.10 27.05 17.33
N THR A 35 9.04 27.83 17.09
CA THR A 35 8.16 27.65 15.92
C THR A 35 8.93 27.84 14.62
N LEU A 36 9.77 28.88 14.51
CA LEU A 36 10.59 29.10 13.32
C LEU A 36 11.56 27.93 13.06
N LEU A 37 12.23 27.44 14.10
CA LEU A 37 13.19 26.35 13.98
C LEU A 37 12.52 25.03 13.57
N LEU A 38 11.33 24.74 14.12
CA LEU A 38 10.52 23.58 13.73
C LEU A 38 10.12 23.65 12.25
N LEU A 39 9.63 24.80 11.78
CA LEU A 39 9.26 24.99 10.38
C LEU A 39 10.46 24.80 9.46
N LEU A 40 11.63 25.35 9.81
CA LEU A 40 12.86 25.17 9.03
C LEU A 40 13.28 23.69 8.97
N GLN A 41 13.17 22.96 10.09
CA GLN A 41 13.53 21.54 10.14
C GLN A 41 12.62 20.67 9.25
N GLU A 42 11.31 20.91 9.27
CA GLU A 42 10.34 20.22 8.40
C GLU A 42 10.63 20.49 6.92
N MET A 43 10.91 21.75 6.55
CA MET A 43 11.24 22.10 5.17
C MET A 43 12.51 21.39 4.68
N VAL A 44 13.53 21.27 5.54
CA VAL A 44 14.76 20.53 5.20
C VAL A 44 14.50 19.04 5.02
N LEU A 45 13.69 18.42 5.89
CA LEU A 45 13.28 17.02 5.78
C LEU A 45 12.54 16.75 4.46
N ILE A 46 11.56 17.59 4.12
CA ILE A 46 10.82 17.52 2.85
C ILE A 46 11.79 17.62 1.67
N LEU A 47 12.70 18.59 1.69
CA LEU A 47 13.67 18.78 0.61
C LEU A 47 14.61 17.57 0.43
N LEU A 48 15.03 16.94 1.53
CA LEU A 48 15.83 15.71 1.50
C LEU A 48 15.03 14.53 0.94
N LEU A 49 13.75 14.38 1.32
CA LEU A 49 12.87 13.35 0.79
C LEU A 49 12.66 13.54 -0.71
N VAL A 50 12.37 14.76 -1.15
CA VAL A 50 12.26 15.12 -2.58
C VAL A 50 13.55 14.77 -3.31
N ARG A 51 14.72 15.19 -2.80
CA ARG A 51 16.01 14.87 -3.42
C ARG A 51 16.27 13.36 -3.51
N LYS A 52 15.86 12.58 -2.51
CA LYS A 52 15.96 11.11 -2.53
C LYS A 52 15.03 10.48 -3.57
N ARG A 53 13.87 11.07 -3.83
CA ARG A 53 12.92 10.64 -4.88
C ARG A 53 13.40 11.05 -6.28
N TYR A 54 14.02 12.23 -6.41
CA TYR A 54 14.61 12.77 -7.63
C TYR A 54 16.06 12.30 -7.87
N GLN A 55 16.35 11.04 -7.57
CA GLN A 55 17.62 10.47 -8.02
C GLN A 55 17.56 10.29 -9.54
N LYS A 56 18.66 10.61 -10.19
CA LYS A 56 18.83 10.42 -11.63
C LYS A 56 19.79 9.27 -11.86
N LYS A 57 19.58 8.52 -12.94
CA LYS A 57 20.41 7.40 -13.40
C LYS A 57 20.72 7.58 -14.88
N PHE A 58 21.85 7.06 -15.32
CA PHE A 58 22.23 7.08 -16.72
C PHE A 58 21.78 5.80 -17.42
N CYS A 59 21.31 5.91 -18.66
CA CYS A 59 21.05 4.72 -19.48
C CYS A 59 22.38 4.09 -19.93
N PRO A 60 22.61 2.79 -19.68
CA PRO A 60 23.86 2.13 -20.09
C PRO A 60 24.01 1.99 -21.62
N LYS A 61 22.91 2.03 -22.38
CA LYS A 61 22.95 1.88 -23.85
C LYS A 61 23.17 3.20 -24.60
N CYS A 62 22.56 4.29 -24.14
CA CYS A 62 22.54 5.56 -24.88
C CYS A 62 23.03 6.77 -24.08
N GLY A 63 23.40 6.61 -22.81
CA GLY A 63 24.07 7.64 -22.02
C GLY A 63 23.20 8.81 -21.53
N ILE A 64 21.92 8.87 -21.88
CA ILE A 64 20.99 9.92 -21.40
C ILE A 64 20.73 9.79 -19.90
N GLU A 65 20.59 10.96 -19.25
CA GLU A 65 20.17 11.11 -17.86
C GLU A 65 18.65 10.94 -17.72
N ILE A 66 18.23 10.00 -16.87
CA ILE A 66 16.83 9.61 -16.71
C ILE A 66 16.49 9.59 -15.21
N ILE A 67 15.27 9.93 -14.85
CA ILE A 67 14.79 9.83 -13.47
C ILE A 67 14.75 8.35 -13.04
N ILE A 68 15.19 8.05 -11.82
CA ILE A 68 15.39 6.67 -11.33
C ILE A 68 14.13 5.79 -11.43
N TRP A 69 12.95 6.40 -11.36
CA TRP A 69 11.62 5.76 -11.40
C TRP A 69 11.25 5.14 -12.75
N TYR A 70 11.87 5.57 -13.85
CA TYR A 70 11.57 5.01 -15.17
C TYR A 70 12.08 3.57 -15.27
N ARG A 71 11.17 2.63 -15.55
CA ARG A 71 11.52 1.21 -15.78
C ARG A 71 12.15 0.97 -17.15
N ILE A 72 11.81 1.80 -18.13
CA ILE A 72 12.24 1.70 -19.53
C ILE A 72 12.87 3.03 -19.94
N CYS A 73 14.00 2.99 -20.65
CA CYS A 73 14.62 4.18 -21.21
C CYS A 73 13.74 4.77 -22.33
N PRO A 74 13.36 6.05 -22.25
CA PRO A 74 12.52 6.68 -23.27
C PRO A 74 13.23 6.91 -24.61
N ASN A 75 14.58 6.92 -24.63
CA ASN A 75 15.36 7.15 -25.87
C ASN A 75 15.63 5.85 -26.63
N CYS A 76 16.07 4.79 -25.95
CA CYS A 76 16.52 3.55 -26.61
C CYS A 76 15.74 2.29 -26.23
N GLY A 77 14.72 2.38 -25.38
CA GLY A 77 13.89 1.23 -24.98
C GLY A 77 14.55 0.25 -24.01
N HIS A 78 15.73 0.55 -23.45
CA HIS A 78 16.39 -0.32 -22.48
C HIS A 78 15.57 -0.51 -21.20
N ILE A 79 15.29 -1.76 -20.82
CA ILE A 79 14.57 -2.13 -19.60
C ILE A 79 15.56 -2.26 -18.43
N PHE A 80 15.45 -1.38 -17.43
CA PHE A 80 16.36 -1.35 -16.28
C PHE A 80 16.06 -2.42 -15.22
N LYS A 81 14.78 -2.79 -15.09
CA LYS A 81 14.34 -3.88 -14.21
C LYS A 81 13.52 -4.84 -15.07
N PRO A 82 14.07 -6.01 -15.44
CA PRO A 82 13.30 -7.00 -16.17
C PRO A 82 12.06 -7.37 -15.34
N GLY A 83 10.93 -7.60 -16.01
CA GLY A 83 9.73 -8.14 -15.36
C GLY A 83 10.00 -9.54 -14.82
N CYS A 84 9.02 -10.10 -14.10
CA CYS A 84 9.03 -11.53 -13.77
C CYS A 84 9.14 -12.33 -15.06
N LYS A 85 9.83 -13.47 -15.05
CA LYS A 85 9.81 -14.37 -16.20
C LYS A 85 8.40 -14.96 -16.35
N LYS A 86 8.07 -15.42 -17.55
CA LYS A 86 6.72 -15.94 -17.84
C LYS A 86 6.42 -17.19 -17.00
N GLU A 87 7.45 -18.00 -16.77
CA GLU A 87 7.38 -19.24 -16.00
C GLU A 87 7.05 -18.92 -14.53
N ASP A 88 7.82 -18.03 -13.90
CA ASP A 88 7.61 -17.57 -12.52
C ASP A 88 6.22 -16.91 -12.32
N LEU A 89 5.68 -16.23 -13.35
CA LEU A 89 4.35 -15.65 -13.30
C LEU A 89 3.24 -16.69 -13.36
N THR A 90 3.46 -17.79 -14.10
CA THR A 90 2.49 -18.86 -14.26
C THR A 90 2.39 -19.67 -12.96
N GLU A 91 3.52 -19.97 -12.33
CA GLU A 91 3.59 -20.64 -11.02
C GLU A 91 2.84 -19.85 -9.93
N MET A 92 3.04 -18.52 -9.85
CA MET A 92 2.28 -17.68 -8.89
C MET A 92 0.77 -17.65 -9.13
N ILE A 93 0.32 -17.84 -10.38
CA ILE A 93 -1.10 -17.90 -10.73
C ILE A 93 -1.68 -19.26 -10.34
N GLU A 94 -0.95 -20.35 -10.61
CA GLU A 94 -1.34 -21.71 -10.22
C GLU A 94 -1.44 -21.84 -8.69
N ASP A 95 -0.43 -21.36 -7.94
CA ASP A 95 -0.47 -21.32 -6.47
C ASP A 95 -1.67 -20.54 -5.91
N ALA A 96 -2.04 -19.43 -6.57
CA ALA A 96 -3.18 -18.62 -6.14
C ALA A 96 -4.51 -19.32 -6.43
N LEU A 97 -4.62 -20.03 -7.55
CA LEU A 97 -5.80 -20.82 -7.90
C LEU A 97 -5.96 -22.03 -6.97
N ASP A 98 -4.86 -22.67 -6.58
CA ASP A 98 -4.88 -23.80 -5.63
C ASP A 98 -5.29 -23.35 -4.21
N GLN A 99 -4.99 -22.11 -3.82
CA GLN A 99 -5.46 -21.53 -2.57
C GLN A 99 -6.93 -21.09 -2.60
N GLU A 100 -7.47 -20.87 -3.79
CA GLU A 100 -8.86 -20.47 -4.02
C GLU A 100 -9.77 -21.68 -4.28
N GLU A 101 -9.33 -22.91 -3.95
CA GLU A 101 -10.21 -24.08 -3.89
C GLU A 101 -11.27 -23.83 -2.80
N ILE A 102 -12.39 -23.23 -3.23
CA ILE A 102 -13.60 -23.01 -2.44
C ILE A 102 -14.09 -24.39 -2.03
N GLY A 103 -13.73 -24.82 -0.82
CA GLY A 103 -14.34 -25.97 -0.17
C GLY A 103 -15.79 -25.67 0.17
N GLU A 104 -16.68 -25.63 -0.83
CA GLU A 104 -18.12 -25.55 -0.60
C GLU A 104 -18.92 -26.04 -1.83
N PHE A 105 -18.92 -27.36 -2.04
CA PHE A 105 -19.88 -28.03 -2.92
C PHE A 105 -20.67 -29.13 -2.17
N ASP A 106 -20.84 -29.04 -0.84
CA ASP A 106 -21.65 -30.02 -0.09
C ASP A 106 -22.96 -29.42 0.48
N GLN A 107 -23.16 -28.10 0.42
CA GLN A 107 -24.38 -27.47 0.97
C GLN A 107 -25.56 -27.34 -0.02
N LEU A 108 -25.33 -27.59 -1.32
CA LEU A 108 -26.40 -27.46 -2.32
C LEU A 108 -27.33 -28.69 -2.36
N GLU A 109 -26.81 -29.89 -2.07
CA GLU A 109 -27.62 -31.12 -2.02
C GLU A 109 -28.71 -31.04 -0.95
N ASN A 110 -28.38 -30.56 0.26
CA ASN A 110 -29.34 -30.45 1.37
C ASN A 110 -30.47 -29.41 1.12
N SER A 111 -30.28 -28.48 0.18
CA SER A 111 -31.30 -27.49 -0.20
C SER A 111 -32.27 -28.02 -1.25
N THR A 112 -31.82 -28.96 -2.09
CA THR A 112 -32.59 -29.49 -3.21
C THR A 112 -33.58 -30.54 -2.72
N ASP A 113 -33.13 -31.45 -1.84
CA ASP A 113 -33.98 -32.47 -1.22
C ASP A 113 -35.14 -31.85 -0.41
N ARG A 114 -34.86 -30.74 0.28
CA ARG A 114 -35.88 -29.99 1.04
C ARG A 114 -36.90 -29.27 0.17
N MET A 115 -36.55 -28.93 -1.06
CA MET A 115 -37.46 -28.25 -1.98
C MET A 115 -38.45 -29.25 -2.58
N GLU A 116 -37.99 -30.46 -2.90
CA GLU A 116 -38.83 -31.55 -3.41
C GLU A 116 -39.86 -31.99 -2.37
N GLU A 117 -39.48 -32.13 -1.10
CA GLU A 117 -40.40 -32.45 0.00
C GLU A 117 -41.50 -31.38 0.19
N ILE A 118 -41.16 -30.10 0.00
CA ILE A 118 -42.12 -29.00 0.09
C ILE A 118 -43.13 -29.06 -1.07
N GLU A 119 -42.68 -29.36 -2.28
CA GLU A 119 -43.55 -29.46 -3.46
C GLU A 119 -44.53 -30.64 -3.34
N GLU A 120 -44.07 -31.82 -2.93
CA GLU A 120 -44.95 -32.97 -2.70
C GLU A 120 -46.04 -32.64 -1.65
N CYS A 121 -45.66 -32.00 -0.55
CA CYS A 121 -46.59 -31.62 0.51
C CYS A 121 -47.64 -30.60 0.03
N MET A 122 -47.27 -29.67 -0.86
CA MET A 122 -48.22 -28.72 -1.44
C MET A 122 -49.20 -29.40 -2.42
N ILE A 123 -48.71 -30.33 -3.24
CA ILE A 123 -49.54 -31.08 -4.20
C ILE A 123 -50.54 -31.97 -3.46
N GLU A 124 -50.12 -32.71 -2.43
CA GLU A 124 -51.03 -33.51 -1.61
C GLU A 124 -52.13 -32.66 -0.98
N ARG A 125 -51.77 -31.48 -0.45
CA ARG A 125 -52.72 -30.57 0.16
C ARG A 125 -53.74 -30.04 -0.85
N TYR A 126 -53.31 -29.76 -2.08
CA TYR A 126 -54.20 -29.33 -3.15
C TYR A 126 -55.18 -30.44 -3.55
N ILE A 127 -54.70 -31.66 -3.77
CA ILE A 127 -55.53 -32.83 -4.12
C ILE A 127 -56.51 -33.16 -3.00
N HIS A 128 -56.08 -33.08 -1.73
CA HIS A 128 -56.95 -33.32 -0.59
C HIS A 128 -58.07 -32.27 -0.49
N ASN A 129 -57.77 -31.01 -0.79
CA ASN A 129 -58.75 -29.94 -0.75
C ASN A 129 -59.75 -30.04 -1.92
N GLU A 130 -59.30 -30.49 -3.09
CA GLU A 130 -60.16 -30.73 -4.27
C GLU A 130 -61.10 -31.92 -4.06
N LYS A 131 -60.66 -32.98 -3.36
CA LYS A 131 -61.50 -34.16 -3.06
C LYS A 131 -62.53 -33.96 -1.94
N ASN A 132 -62.42 -32.89 -1.16
CA ASN A 132 -63.35 -32.56 -0.06
C ASN A 132 -64.33 -31.41 -0.40
N ILE A 133 -64.40 -31.02 -1.68
CA ILE A 133 -65.44 -30.15 -2.28
C ILE A 133 -66.46 -31.04 -2.98
#